data_AF-A0A820RBM7-F1
#
_entry.id   AF-A0A820RBM7-F1
#
_cell.length_a   1.000
_cell.length_b   1.000
_cell.length_c   1.000
_cell.angle_alpha   90.00
_cell.angle_beta   90.00
_cell.angle_gamma   90.00
#
_symmetry.space_group_name_H-M   'P 1'
#
loop_
_entity.id
_entity.type
_entity.pdbx_description
1 polymer ?
#
loop_
_entity_poly.entity_id
_entity_poly.type
_entity_poly.pdbx_seq_one_letter_code
_entity_poly.pdbx_strand_id
1 'polypeptide(L)'
;KDNAKITDPPKEFKRIHSSTVPVTVYGALKSNGSIGCKYIRIDHQLPMAPIYELLVNDCGDTKPGLILSIYGGAKYFTMTEKLEKEIIRGIIDAAATSNAWILTTGVNNGVSKLIGEGISHYRLLKPNPN
;
A
#
# COMPACT_ATOMS: atom_id res chain seq x y z
N LYS A 1 -18.11 -40.48 -32.41
CA LYS A 1 -18.65 -39.55 -31.39
C LYS A 1 -17.86 -39.83 -30.13
N ASP A 2 -16.75 -39.11 -29.99
CA ASP A 2 -15.76 -39.38 -28.95
C ASP A 2 -16.20 -38.66 -27.68
N ASN A 3 -16.68 -39.44 -26.72
CA ASN A 3 -17.13 -38.95 -25.43
C ASN A 3 -15.89 -38.62 -24.58
N ALA A 4 -15.32 -37.44 -24.77
CA ALA A 4 -14.36 -36.89 -23.84
C ALA A 4 -15.07 -36.69 -22.49
N LYS A 5 -14.78 -37.58 -21.52
CA LYS A 5 -15.20 -37.40 -20.14
C LYS A 5 -14.51 -36.15 -19.60
N ILE A 6 -15.30 -35.10 -19.41
CA ILE A 6 -14.89 -33.94 -18.62
C ILE A 6 -14.67 -34.48 -17.21
N THR A 7 -13.40 -34.53 -16.80
CA THR A 7 -13.03 -34.88 -15.43
C THR A 7 -13.06 -33.59 -14.60
N ASP A 8 -13.45 -33.71 -13.34
CA ASP A 8 -13.46 -32.58 -12.41
C ASP A 8 -12.08 -31.92 -12.38
N PRO A 9 -12.01 -30.58 -12.28
CA PRO A 9 -10.72 -29.90 -12.15
C PRO A 9 -9.96 -30.47 -10.94
N PRO A 10 -8.62 -30.61 -11.02
CA PRO A 10 -7.82 -31.14 -9.92
C PRO A 10 -8.15 -30.39 -8.61
N LYS A 11 -8.45 -31.15 -7.55
CA LYS A 11 -8.79 -30.60 -6.22
C LYS A 11 -7.66 -29.77 -5.61
N GLU A 12 -6.45 -29.87 -6.14
CA GLU A 12 -5.30 -29.05 -5.79
C GLU A 12 -4.67 -28.42 -7.04
N PHE A 13 -4.61 -27.09 -7.07
CA PHE A 13 -3.81 -26.33 -8.02
C PHE A 13 -2.32 -26.57 -7.73
N LYS A 14 -1.75 -27.64 -8.27
CA LYS A 14 -0.31 -27.89 -8.19
C LYS A 14 0.40 -26.81 -9.02
N ARG A 15 1.16 -25.93 -8.35
CA ARG A 15 1.96 -24.86 -8.99
C ARG A 15 3.09 -25.44 -9.83
N ILE A 16 2.81 -25.74 -11.09
CA ILE A 16 3.81 -26.23 -12.05
C ILE A 16 4.35 -25.12 -12.97
N HIS A 17 3.92 -23.87 -12.78
CA HIS A 17 4.24 -22.75 -13.66
C HIS A 17 4.95 -21.58 -12.95
N SER A 18 5.45 -21.77 -11.72
CA SER A 18 6.15 -20.73 -10.96
C SER A 18 7.42 -21.29 -10.31
N SER A 19 8.51 -20.52 -10.34
CA SER A 19 9.75 -20.82 -9.63
C SER A 19 10.13 -19.65 -8.72
N THR A 20 10.67 -19.97 -7.53
CA THR A 20 11.22 -18.95 -6.64
C THR A 20 12.59 -18.52 -7.15
N VAL A 21 12.79 -17.20 -7.27
CA VAL A 21 14.06 -16.60 -7.66
C VAL A 21 14.47 -15.54 -6.62
N PRO A 22 15.76 -15.21 -6.49
CA PRO A 22 16.19 -14.12 -5.63
C PRO A 22 15.49 -12.80 -5.96
N VAL A 23 15.26 -11.97 -4.94
CA VAL A 23 14.68 -10.63 -5.13
C VAL A 23 15.71 -9.72 -5.79
N THR A 24 15.42 -9.29 -7.02
CA THR A 24 16.29 -8.42 -7.81
C THR A 24 15.72 -7.02 -8.05
N VAL A 25 14.48 -6.77 -7.64
CA VAL A 25 13.76 -5.51 -7.87
C VAL A 25 13.47 -4.85 -6.53
N TYR A 26 14.35 -3.93 -6.13
CA TYR A 26 14.23 -3.11 -4.93
C TYR A 26 14.99 -1.79 -5.12
N GLY A 27 14.71 -0.78 -4.31
CA GLY A 27 15.41 0.50 -4.37
C GLY A 27 14.63 1.65 -3.76
N ALA A 28 14.97 2.86 -4.19
CA ALA A 28 14.25 4.08 -3.82
C ALA A 28 13.87 4.87 -5.07
N LEU A 29 12.60 5.24 -5.18
CA LEU A 29 12.08 6.14 -6.21
C LEU A 29 12.26 7.58 -5.72
N LYS A 30 12.92 8.41 -6.54
CA LYS A 30 13.00 9.86 -6.33
C LYS A 30 12.33 10.54 -7.50
N SER A 31 11.20 11.19 -7.26
CA SER A 31 10.70 12.22 -8.16
C SER A 31 11.36 13.55 -7.80
N ASN A 32 11.59 14.44 -8.77
CA ASN A 32 12.25 15.73 -8.55
C ASN A 32 11.62 16.48 -7.35
N GLY A 33 12.40 16.69 -6.29
CA GLY A 33 11.97 17.40 -5.07
C GLY A 33 11.16 16.58 -4.05
N SER A 34 10.91 15.28 -4.30
CA SER A 34 10.21 14.39 -3.35
C SER A 34 11.17 13.62 -2.44
N ILE A 35 10.70 13.31 -1.23
CA ILE A 35 11.38 12.39 -0.32
C ILE A 35 11.38 11.00 -0.97
N GLY A 36 12.55 10.37 -1.03
CA GLY A 36 12.71 9.09 -1.71
C GLY A 36 11.81 8.01 -1.10
N CYS A 37 10.92 7.43 -1.90
CA CYS A 37 10.07 6.32 -1.48
C CYS A 37 10.79 4.99 -1.72
N LYS A 38 10.93 4.16 -0.69
CA LYS A 38 11.53 2.83 -0.81
C LYS A 38 10.53 1.85 -1.43
N TYR A 39 11.02 0.90 -2.23
CA TYR A 39 10.21 -0.16 -2.82
C TYR A 39 10.96 -1.48 -2.88
N ILE A 40 10.21 -2.58 -2.85
CA ILE A 40 10.70 -3.94 -3.03
C ILE A 40 9.60 -4.79 -3.68
N ARG A 41 9.98 -5.68 -4.62
CA ARG A 41 9.07 -6.70 -5.17
C ARG A 41 9.20 -7.97 -4.36
N ILE A 42 8.09 -8.45 -3.80
CA ILE A 42 8.03 -9.66 -2.99
C ILE A 42 7.15 -10.74 -3.65
N ASP A 43 7.41 -12.00 -3.32
CA ASP A 43 6.50 -13.09 -3.63
C ASP A 43 5.34 -13.08 -2.61
N HIS A 44 4.10 -13.26 -3.07
CA HIS A 44 2.92 -13.40 -2.20
C HIS A 44 2.99 -14.57 -1.19
N GLN A 45 3.90 -15.53 -1.34
CA GLN A 45 4.12 -16.61 -0.35
C GLN A 45 5.17 -16.23 0.71
N LEU A 46 5.83 -15.08 0.58
CA LEU A 46 6.81 -14.64 1.58
C LEU A 46 6.11 -14.47 2.93
N PRO A 47 6.62 -15.09 4.01
CA PRO A 47 6.05 -14.89 5.34
C PRO A 47 6.08 -13.43 5.76
N MET A 48 5.12 -13.03 6.61
CA MET A 48 5.01 -11.64 7.06
C MET A 48 6.14 -11.18 7.98
N ALA A 49 6.77 -12.08 8.74
CA ALA A 49 7.81 -11.71 9.71
C ALA A 49 9.01 -10.99 9.06
N PRO A 50 9.62 -11.52 7.98
CA PRO A 50 10.64 -10.79 7.22
C PRO A 50 10.18 -9.44 6.65
N ILE A 51 8.92 -9.34 6.22
CA ILE A 51 8.34 -8.09 5.69
C ILE A 51 8.24 -7.05 6.80
N TYR A 52 7.79 -7.46 7.99
CA TYR A 52 7.70 -6.60 9.15
C TYR A 52 9.07 -6.10 9.61
N GLU A 53 10.08 -6.98 9.67
CA GLU A 53 11.45 -6.60 10.00
C GLU A 53 12.00 -5.57 9.02
N LEU A 54 11.77 -5.77 7.71
CA LEU A 54 12.19 -4.81 6.68
C LEU A 54 11.53 -3.43 6.88
N LEU A 55 10.23 -3.39 7.18
CA LEU A 55 9.52 -2.13 7.43
C LEU A 55 10.08 -1.40 8.65
N VAL A 56 10.29 -2.10 9.76
CA VAL A 56 10.75 -1.46 11.00
C VAL A 56 12.23 -1.09 10.96
N ASN A 57 13.09 -1.96 10.42
CA ASN A 57 14.54 -1.79 10.50
C ASN A 57 15.12 -1.05 9.30
N ASP A 58 14.67 -1.38 8.09
CA ASP A 58 15.28 -0.88 6.85
C ASP A 58 14.53 0.32 6.27
N CYS A 59 13.20 0.38 6.40
CA CYS A 59 12.42 1.54 5.96
C CYS A 59 12.56 2.74 6.90
N GLY A 60 12.95 2.50 8.16
CA GLY A 60 13.10 3.53 9.19
C GLY A 60 11.77 3.87 9.89
N ASP A 61 10.77 3.00 9.74
CA ASP A 61 9.47 3.19 10.36
C ASP A 61 9.52 2.72 11.83
N THR A 62 9.12 3.57 12.76
CA THR A 62 8.93 3.11 14.14
C THR A 62 7.78 2.11 14.20
N LYS A 63 7.85 1.16 15.14
CA LYS A 63 6.75 0.22 15.38
C LYS A 63 5.44 1.01 15.59
N PRO A 64 4.39 0.76 14.79
CA PRO A 64 3.18 1.55 14.86
C PRO A 64 2.39 1.21 16.12
N GLY A 65 1.73 2.22 16.69
CA GLY A 65 0.72 2.02 17.74
C GLY A 65 -0.64 1.59 17.16
N LEU A 66 -0.86 1.86 15.86
CA LEU A 66 -2.08 1.57 15.14
C LEU A 66 -1.79 1.34 13.64
N ILE A 67 -2.54 0.45 12.98
CA ILE A 67 -2.50 0.31 11.51
C ILE A 67 -3.86 0.74 10.96
N LEU A 68 -3.86 1.77 10.12
CA LEU A 68 -5.02 2.28 9.40
C LEU A 68 -5.00 1.73 7.97
N SER A 69 -5.65 0.59 7.76
CA SER A 69 -5.80 0.00 6.43
C SER A 69 -6.98 0.63 5.68
N ILE A 70 -6.67 1.38 4.63
CA ILE A 70 -7.65 2.09 3.80
C ILE A 70 -7.73 1.40 2.44
N TYR A 71 -8.88 0.81 2.17
CA TYR A 71 -9.22 0.22 0.87
C TYR A 71 -10.44 0.93 0.30
N GLY A 72 -10.58 0.88 -1.03
CA GLY A 72 -11.73 1.46 -1.70
C GLY A 72 -11.75 1.13 -3.18
N GLY A 73 -12.82 1.57 -3.85
CA GLY A 73 -12.99 1.33 -5.28
C GLY A 73 -11.86 1.94 -6.10
N ALA A 74 -11.40 1.20 -7.11
CA ALA A 74 -10.47 1.70 -8.12
C ALA A 74 -11.17 2.61 -9.16
N LYS A 75 -12.48 2.81 -9.06
CA LYS A 75 -13.22 3.77 -9.89
C LYS A 75 -13.11 5.16 -9.28
N TYR A 76 -13.06 6.17 -10.15
CA TYR A 76 -13.30 7.55 -9.72
C TYR A 76 -14.66 7.64 -9.04
N PHE A 77 -14.69 8.25 -7.86
CA PHE A 77 -15.91 8.53 -7.11
C PHE A 77 -15.93 10.02 -6.81
N THR A 78 -17.13 10.60 -6.71
CA THR A 78 -17.30 12.01 -6.39
C THR A 78 -17.63 12.16 -4.90
N MET A 79 -16.98 13.13 -4.27
CA MET A 79 -17.32 13.61 -2.93
C MET A 79 -17.52 15.11 -2.97
N THR A 80 -18.23 15.64 -1.98
CA THR A 80 -18.21 17.08 -1.73
C THR A 80 -16.85 17.47 -1.18
N GLU A 81 -16.36 18.66 -1.56
CA GLU A 81 -15.08 19.18 -1.09
C GLU A 81 -14.98 19.21 0.45
N LYS A 82 -16.09 19.52 1.13
CA LYS A 82 -16.17 19.51 2.59
C LYS A 82 -15.92 18.12 3.16
N LEU A 83 -16.57 17.09 2.60
CA LEU A 83 -16.43 15.73 3.09
C LEU A 83 -15.02 15.17 2.85
N GLU A 84 -14.45 15.45 1.68
CA GLU A 84 -13.07 15.09 1.37
C GLU A 84 -12.09 15.70 2.38
N LYS A 85 -12.21 17.00 2.64
CA LYS A 85 -11.36 17.70 3.63
C LYS A 85 -11.46 17.11 5.02
N GLU A 86 -12.68 16.86 5.51
CA GLU A 86 -12.89 16.32 6.86
C GLU A 86 -12.38 14.87 6.99
N ILE A 87 -12.53 14.05 5.95
CA ILE A 87 -11.99 12.68 5.93
C ILE A 87 -10.47 12.71 5.96
N ILE A 88 -9.83 13.49 5.07
CA ILE A 88 -8.38 13.61 5.02
C ILE A 88 -7.82 14.12 6.35
N ARG A 89 -8.44 15.16 6.92
CA ARG A 89 -8.07 15.69 8.23
C ARG A 89 -8.15 14.63 9.32
N GLY A 90 -9.28 13.92 9.41
CA GLY A 90 -9.45 12.86 10.41
C GLY A 90 -8.42 11.73 10.31
N ILE A 91 -8.06 11.32 9.09
CA ILE A 91 -7.03 10.29 8.87
C ILE A 91 -5.65 10.80 9.34
N ILE A 92 -5.30 12.03 8.98
CA ILE A 92 -4.02 12.61 9.34
C ILE A 92 -3.92 12.81 10.86
N ASP A 93 -4.97 13.32 11.48
CA ASP A 93 -5.03 13.54 12.93
C ASP A 93 -4.93 12.21 13.70
N ALA A 94 -5.62 11.16 13.23
CA ALA A 94 -5.52 9.83 13.80
C ALA A 94 -4.11 9.24 13.68
N ALA A 95 -3.48 9.41 12.51
CA ALA A 95 -2.13 8.92 12.26
C ALA A 95 -1.08 9.65 13.12
N ALA A 96 -1.20 10.97 13.25
CA ALA A 96 -0.33 11.78 14.09
C ALA A 96 -0.48 11.47 15.58
N THR A 97 -1.70 11.25 16.06
CA THR A 97 -1.98 11.02 17.48
C THR A 97 -1.56 9.63 17.95
N SER A 98 -1.72 8.61 17.10
CA SER A 98 -1.55 7.20 17.51
C SER A 98 -0.24 6.57 17.05
N ASN A 99 0.66 7.35 16.45
CA ASN A 99 1.81 6.82 15.69
C ASN A 99 1.36 5.71 14.72
N ALA A 100 0.40 6.03 13.86
CA ALA A 100 -0.22 5.03 13.01
C ALA A 100 0.49 4.88 11.66
N TRP A 101 0.59 3.64 11.18
CA TRP A 101 0.88 3.39 9.77
C TRP A 101 -0.40 3.48 8.95
N ILE A 102 -0.35 4.22 7.84
CA ILE A 102 -1.44 4.26 6.85
C ILE A 102 -1.11 3.26 5.75
N LEU A 103 -1.91 2.21 5.61
CA LEU A 103 -1.75 1.21 4.56
C LEU A 103 -2.82 1.42 3.49
N THR A 104 -2.39 1.67 2.25
CA THR A 104 -3.28 1.77 1.08
C THR A 104 -2.86 0.77 0.00
N THR A 105 -3.59 0.71 -1.11
CA THR A 105 -3.21 -0.15 -2.25
C THR A 105 -2.04 0.40 -3.06
N GLY A 106 -1.62 1.65 -2.85
CA GLY A 106 -0.51 2.29 -3.56
C GLY A 106 -0.77 2.64 -5.03
N VAL A 107 -1.99 2.41 -5.54
CA VAL A 107 -2.36 2.76 -6.93
C VAL A 107 -2.82 4.21 -7.03
N ASN A 108 -2.40 4.91 -8.09
CA ASN A 108 -2.78 6.31 -8.32
C ASN A 108 -4.21 6.45 -8.92
N ASN A 109 -5.20 5.85 -8.28
CA ASN A 109 -6.60 5.95 -8.66
C ASN A 109 -7.54 5.76 -7.46
N GLY A 110 -8.79 6.21 -7.59
CA GLY A 110 -9.83 6.05 -6.59
C GLY A 110 -9.43 6.58 -5.22
N VAL A 111 -9.72 5.80 -4.18
CA VAL A 111 -9.48 6.21 -2.78
C VAL A 111 -8.00 6.43 -2.48
N SER A 112 -7.10 5.57 -2.99
CA SER A 112 -5.66 5.68 -2.73
C SER A 112 -5.06 6.98 -3.27
N LYS A 113 -5.54 7.46 -4.43
CA LYS A 113 -5.16 8.77 -4.97
C LYS A 113 -5.63 9.91 -4.07
N LEU A 114 -6.90 9.89 -3.65
CA LEU A 114 -7.49 10.91 -2.77
C LEU A 114 -6.70 11.04 -1.46
N ILE A 115 -6.34 9.91 -0.83
CA ILE A 115 -5.49 9.91 0.37
C ILE A 115 -4.11 10.50 0.09
N GLY A 116 -3.46 10.07 -1.00
CA GLY A 116 -2.12 10.56 -1.36
C GLY A 116 -2.06 12.06 -1.63
N GLU A 117 -3.05 12.59 -2.37
CA GLU A 117 -3.18 14.02 -2.65
C GLU A 117 -3.46 14.82 -1.37
N GLY A 118 -4.38 14.34 -0.52
CA GLY A 118 -4.72 14.98 0.75
C GLY A 118 -3.53 15.06 1.72
N ILE A 119 -2.75 13.98 1.87
CA ILE A 119 -1.54 13.97 2.69
C ILE A 119 -0.47 14.91 2.12
N SER A 120 -0.28 14.91 0.80
CA SER A 120 0.69 15.79 0.14
C SER A 120 0.32 17.26 0.35
N HIS A 121 -0.96 17.61 0.22
CA HIS A 121 -1.45 18.96 0.46
C HIS A 121 -1.26 19.38 1.92
N TYR A 122 -1.63 18.53 2.88
CA TYR A 122 -1.42 18.81 4.30
C TYR A 122 0.06 19.02 4.65
N ARG A 123 0.96 18.25 4.04
CA ARG A 123 2.41 18.40 4.25
C ARG A 123 2.92 19.77 3.78
N LEU A 124 2.41 20.27 2.65
CA LEU A 124 2.76 21.60 2.13
C LEU A 124 2.19 22.73 3.00
N LEU A 125 1.07 22.49 3.69
CA LEU A 125 0.44 23.47 4.59
C LEU A 125 1.07 23.53 5.98
N LYS A 126 1.80 22.49 6.42
CA LYS A 126 2.58 22.58 7.67
C LYS A 126 3.84 23.40 7.43
N PRO A 127 4.02 24.57 8.10
CA PRO A 127 5.28 25.29 8.05
C PRO A 127 6.39 24.40 8.62
N ASN A 128 7.56 24.47 7.99
CA ASN A 128 8.75 23.73 8.41
C ASN A 128 9.02 24.05 9.90
N PRO A 129 8.99 23.06 10.82
CA PRO A 129 9.51 23.28 12.15
C PRO A 129 11.02 23.41 11.97
N ASN A 130 11.52 24.64 12.15
CA ASN A 130 12.93 25.01 12.03
C ASN A 130 13.90 23.94 12.56
#